data_AF-A0A094G2G4-F1
#
_entry.id   AF-A0A094G2G4-F1
#
_cell.length_a   1.000
_cell.length_b   1.000
_cell.length_c   1.000
_cell.angle_alpha   90.00
_cell.angle_beta   90.00
_cell.angle_gamma   90.00
#
_symmetry.space_group_name_H-M   'P 1'
#
loop_
_entity.id
_entity.type
_entity.pdbx_description
1 polymer ?
#
loop_
_entity_poly.entity_id
_entity_poly.type
_entity_poly.pdbx_seq_one_letter_code
_entity_poly.pdbx_strand_id
1 'polypeptide(L)'
;MSAPQSRVINAVVLTAGLMEKTVKVRVGGQKWNKHVRKYFNHPKTFLVHDPRSSLRAGDIIEISSGWRVSKDVRHVVSRIIAPFGEPIEARPSVMTEVERLEERRKKKQAKELRRAKIVTEEKIEESA
;
A
#
# COMPACT_ATOMS: atom_id res chain seq x y z
N MET A 1 23.55 0.51 2.52
CA MET A 1 22.80 1.72 2.12
C MET A 1 21.46 1.71 2.84
N SER A 2 21.13 2.74 3.63
CA SER A 2 19.85 2.81 4.34
C SER A 2 18.73 3.17 3.37
N ALA A 3 17.61 2.44 3.39
CA ALA A 3 16.44 2.77 2.58
C ALA A 3 15.86 4.12 3.04
N PRO A 4 15.30 4.94 2.14
CA PRO A 4 14.67 6.19 2.53
C PRO A 4 13.51 5.91 3.48
N GLN A 5 13.62 6.42 4.72
CA GLN A 5 12.62 6.19 5.76
C GLN A 5 11.30 6.87 5.37
N SER A 6 10.34 6.10 4.89
CA SER A 6 8.99 6.60 4.63
C SER A 6 8.30 7.00 5.94
N ARG A 7 7.48 8.05 5.92
CA ARG A 7 6.68 8.41 7.10
C ARG A 7 5.70 7.29 7.40
N VAL A 8 5.79 6.78 8.62
CA VAL A 8 4.95 5.73 9.19
C VAL A 8 3.80 6.35 9.97
N ILE A 9 2.58 5.82 9.82
CA ILE A 9 1.36 6.36 10.43
C ILE A 9 0.50 5.21 10.97
N ASN A 10 -0.07 5.36 12.16
CA ASN A 10 -1.04 4.42 12.69
C ASN A 10 -2.44 4.76 12.17
N ALA A 11 -3.18 3.73 11.78
CA ALA A 11 -4.52 3.88 11.22
C ALA A 11 -5.45 2.76 11.69
N VAL A 12 -6.75 3.02 11.65
CA VAL A 12 -7.80 2.04 11.92
C VAL A 12 -8.48 1.67 10.61
N VAL A 13 -8.67 0.37 10.36
CA VAL A 13 -9.35 -0.12 9.16
C VAL A 13 -10.86 0.09 9.30
N LEU A 14 -11.47 0.81 8.35
CA LEU A 14 -12.91 1.04 8.29
C LEU A 14 -13.63 -0.07 7.52
N THR A 15 -13.18 -0.33 6.29
CA THR A 15 -13.80 -1.32 5.39
C THR A 15 -12.73 -2.15 4.71
N ALA A 16 -12.90 -3.47 4.78
CA ALA A 16 -12.08 -4.48 4.11
C ALA A 16 -12.99 -5.42 3.30
N GLY A 17 -12.47 -6.02 2.23
CA GLY A 17 -13.19 -7.00 1.40
C GLY A 17 -14.09 -6.44 0.29
N LEU A 18 -14.37 -5.13 0.28
CA LEU A 18 -15.16 -4.50 -0.79
C LEU A 18 -14.35 -4.23 -2.07
N MET A 19 -13.02 -4.13 -1.94
CA MET A 19 -12.10 -3.87 -3.05
C MET A 19 -10.95 -4.87 -2.96
N GLU A 20 -10.52 -5.39 -4.10
CA GLU A 20 -9.39 -6.32 -4.14
C GLU A 20 -8.10 -5.62 -3.71
N LYS A 21 -7.37 -6.24 -2.77
CA LYS A 21 -6.05 -5.80 -2.28
C LYS A 21 -5.99 -4.34 -1.83
N THR A 22 -7.13 -3.76 -1.43
CA THR A 22 -7.24 -2.36 -1.05
C THR A 22 -8.23 -2.22 0.10
N VAL A 23 -7.83 -1.47 1.13
CA VAL A 23 -8.67 -1.19 2.30
C VAL A 23 -8.85 0.31 2.48
N LYS A 24 -9.98 0.68 3.09
CA LYS A 24 -10.24 2.07 3.51
C LYS A 24 -9.86 2.20 4.97
N VAL A 25 -9.03 3.18 5.29
CA VAL A 25 -8.52 3.39 6.65
C VAL A 25 -8.79 4.81 7.12
N ARG A 26 -8.87 4.98 8.44
CA ARG A 26 -8.96 6.28 9.11
C ARG A 26 -7.67 6.55 9.88
N VAL A 27 -7.09 7.71 9.62
CA VAL A 27 -5.91 8.23 10.30
C VAL A 27 -6.33 9.36 11.24
N GLY A 28 -5.80 9.34 12.46
CA GLY A 28 -5.98 10.42 13.43
C GLY A 28 -5.31 11.70 12.94
N GLY A 29 -5.98 12.84 13.13
CA GLY A 29 -5.45 14.14 12.80
C GLY A 29 -6.10 15.21 13.65
N GLN A 30 -5.43 16.34 13.82
CA GLN A 30 -5.96 17.50 14.50
C GLN A 30 -5.82 18.74 13.62
N LYS A 31 -6.80 19.63 13.72
CA LYS A 31 -6.81 20.92 13.01
C LYS A 31 -6.95 22.05 14.01
N TRP A 32 -6.04 23.01 13.96
CA TRP A 32 -6.11 24.23 14.76
C TRP A 32 -7.23 25.14 14.23
N ASN A 33 -8.13 25.56 15.11
CA ASN A 33 -9.09 26.63 14.82
C ASN A 33 -8.50 27.96 15.33
N LYS A 34 -8.21 28.90 14.42
CA LYS A 34 -7.59 30.20 14.75
C LYS A 34 -8.51 31.10 15.59
N HIS A 35 -9.82 31.03 15.42
CA HIS A 35 -10.78 31.88 16.12
C HIS A 35 -10.95 31.44 17.57
N VAL A 36 -11.20 30.14 17.78
CA VAL A 36 -11.39 29.55 19.12
C VAL A 36 -10.05 29.25 19.82
N ARG A 37 -8.93 29.30 19.08
CA ARG A 37 -7.57 28.97 19.54
C ARG A 37 -7.50 27.59 20.20
N LYS A 38 -8.08 26.59 19.54
CA LYS A 38 -8.14 25.21 20.02
C LYS A 38 -7.93 24.21 18.90
N TYR A 39 -7.27 23.08 19.21
CA TYR A 39 -7.18 21.93 18.32
C TYR A 39 -8.46 21.09 18.38
N PHE A 40 -9.00 20.77 17.22
CA PHE A 40 -10.14 19.86 17.07
C PHE A 40 -9.73 18.61 16.31
N ASN A 41 -10.38 17.49 16.63
CA ASN A 41 -10.17 16.24 15.93
C ASN A 41 -10.63 16.37 14.46
N HIS A 42 -9.73 16.07 13.55
CA HIS A 42 -9.96 16.11 12.10
C HIS A 42 -9.39 14.84 11.47
N PRO A 43 -10.06 13.69 11.65
CA PRO A 43 -9.61 12.43 11.10
C PRO A 43 -9.68 12.46 9.57
N LYS A 44 -8.70 11.85 8.91
CA LYS A 44 -8.64 11.73 7.45
C LYS A 44 -8.77 10.28 7.04
N THR A 45 -9.39 10.04 5.89
CA THR A 45 -9.51 8.69 5.32
C THR A 45 -8.59 8.52 4.14
N PHE A 46 -7.95 7.35 4.03
CA PHE A 46 -7.09 6.99 2.90
C PHE A 46 -7.45 5.61 2.36
N LEU A 47 -7.10 5.39 1.10
CA LEU A 47 -7.06 4.07 0.50
C LEU A 47 -5.63 3.51 0.61
N VAL A 48 -5.53 2.28 1.09
CA VAL A 48 -4.26 1.62 1.41
C VAL A 48 -4.18 0.30 0.68
N HIS A 49 -3.02 0.03 0.09
CA HIS A 49 -2.76 -1.23 -0.59
C HIS A 49 -2.42 -2.34 0.42
N ASP A 50 -3.13 -3.45 0.33
CA ASP A 50 -2.87 -4.70 1.06
C ASP A 50 -2.67 -5.85 0.05
N PRO A 51 -1.42 -6.15 -0.36
CA PRO A 51 -1.15 -7.12 -1.42
C PRO A 51 -1.73 -8.53 -1.19
N ARG A 52 -1.82 -8.95 0.07
CA ARG A 52 -2.23 -10.31 0.47
C ARG A 52 -3.63 -10.37 1.08
N SER A 53 -4.38 -9.26 1.10
CA SER A 53 -5.73 -9.17 1.67
C SER A 53 -5.82 -9.76 3.09
N SER A 54 -4.81 -9.40 3.90
CA SER A 54 -4.61 -9.87 5.27
C SER A 54 -5.53 -9.18 6.29
N LEU A 55 -6.09 -8.03 5.96
CA LEU A 55 -6.80 -7.17 6.91
C LEU A 55 -8.29 -7.46 7.04
N ARG A 56 -8.85 -7.09 8.20
CA ARG A 56 -10.28 -7.09 8.52
C ARG A 56 -10.70 -5.69 8.99
N ALA A 57 -12.00 -5.40 8.93
CA ALA A 57 -12.54 -4.15 9.46
C ALA A 57 -12.34 -4.10 10.98
N GLY A 58 -11.87 -2.97 11.50
CA GLY A 58 -11.57 -2.79 12.93
C GLY A 58 -10.11 -3.00 13.32
N ASP A 59 -9.26 -3.57 12.45
CA ASP A 59 -7.84 -3.75 12.75
C ASP A 59 -7.13 -2.40 12.95
N ILE A 60 -6.17 -2.36 13.88
CA ILE A 60 -5.23 -1.26 14.05
C ILE A 60 -3.95 -1.63 13.31
N ILE A 61 -3.58 -0.80 12.34
CA ILE A 61 -2.47 -1.07 11.43
C ILE A 61 -1.48 0.08 11.38
N GLU A 62 -0.29 -0.26 10.94
CA GLU A 62 0.73 0.69 10.57
C GLU A 62 0.81 0.79 9.05
N ILE A 63 0.74 2.02 8.52
CA ILE A 63 0.84 2.30 7.10
C ILE A 63 2.10 3.10 6.79
N SER A 64 2.72 2.77 5.66
CA SER A 64 3.82 3.52 5.05
C SER A 64 3.29 4.37 3.90
N SER A 65 3.81 5.59 3.78
CA SER A 65 3.51 6.53 2.70
C SER A 65 4.51 6.43 1.56
N GLY A 66 4.14 6.90 0.36
CA GLY A 66 5.03 6.94 -0.80
C GLY A 66 4.90 5.74 -1.74
N TRP A 67 4.07 4.76 -1.40
CA TRP A 67 3.80 3.61 -2.26
C TRP A 67 2.59 3.88 -3.18
N ARG A 68 2.87 4.44 -4.37
CA ARG A 68 1.83 4.68 -5.38
C ARG A 68 1.53 3.41 -6.18
N VAL A 69 0.29 2.91 -6.03
CA VAL A 69 -0.26 1.78 -6.80
C VAL A 69 -1.27 2.27 -7.82
N SER A 70 -2.13 3.21 -7.43
CA SER A 70 -3.16 3.81 -8.29
C SER A 70 -3.20 5.34 -8.12
N LYS A 71 -4.25 5.99 -8.64
CA LYS A 71 -4.46 7.44 -8.49
C LYS A 71 -4.61 7.84 -7.01
N ASP A 72 -5.42 7.08 -6.28
CA ASP A 72 -5.82 7.38 -4.90
C ASP A 72 -5.11 6.51 -3.86
N VAL A 73 -4.55 5.36 -4.27
CA VAL A 73 -3.79 4.46 -3.39
C VAL A 73 -2.31 4.87 -3.39
N ARG A 74 -1.92 5.57 -2.33
CA ARG A 74 -0.55 6.11 -2.10
C ARG A 74 0.13 5.56 -0.84
N HIS A 75 -0.57 4.70 -0.12
CA HIS A 75 -0.13 4.10 1.13
C HIS A 75 -0.16 2.59 1.00
N VAL A 76 0.67 1.92 1.80
CA VAL A 76 0.78 0.47 1.86
C VAL A 76 0.84 0.03 3.32
N VAL A 77 0.30 -1.16 3.59
CA VAL A 77 0.36 -1.76 4.93
C VAL A 77 1.80 -2.19 5.23
N SER A 78 2.31 -1.78 6.40
CA SER A 78 3.63 -2.19 6.90
C SER A 78 3.50 -3.36 7.88
N ARG A 79 2.64 -3.20 8.91
CA ARG A 79 2.38 -4.23 9.93
C ARG A 79 0.99 -4.08 10.52
N ILE A 80 0.47 -5.17 11.07
CA ILE A 80 -0.72 -5.17 11.93
C ILE A 80 -0.25 -4.93 13.36
N ILE A 81 -0.79 -3.89 14.01
CA ILE A 81 -0.47 -3.55 15.40
C ILE A 81 -1.37 -4.35 16.35
N ALA A 82 -2.68 -4.32 16.09
CA ALA A 82 -3.67 -5.06 16.86
C ALA A 82 -4.72 -5.65 15.91
N PRO A 83 -4.83 -6.99 15.81
CA PRO A 83 -5.90 -7.62 15.04
C PRO A 83 -7.23 -7.52 15.78
N PHE A 84 -8.31 -7.34 15.03
CA PHE A 84 -9.69 -7.40 15.52
C PHE A 84 -10.35 -8.71 15.07
N GLY A 85 -10.88 -9.49 16.02
CA GLY A 85 -11.49 -10.80 15.72
C GLY A 85 -10.44 -11.89 15.57
N GLU A 86 -10.25 -12.41 14.36
CA GLU A 86 -9.32 -13.53 14.09
C GLU A 86 -7.87 -13.18 14.46
N PRO A 87 -7.10 -14.10 15.07
CA PRO A 87 -5.70 -13.85 15.40
C PRO A 87 -4.85 -13.70 14.14
N ILE A 88 -3.65 -13.11 14.28
CA ILE A 88 -2.76 -12.84 13.14
C ILE A 88 -2.27 -14.13 12.45
N GLU A 89 -2.19 -15.22 13.20
CA GLU A 89 -1.74 -16.54 12.72
C GLU A 89 -2.72 -17.18 11.74
N ALA A 90 -4.03 -16.92 11.90
CA ALA A 90 -5.06 -17.43 11.02
C ALA A 90 -5.15 -16.68 9.68
N ARG A 91 -4.34 -15.61 9.50
CA ARG A 91 -4.43 -14.70 8.37
C ARG A 91 -3.19 -14.81 7.47
N PRO A 92 -3.29 -14.43 6.19
CA PRO A 92 -2.11 -14.27 5.35
C PRO A 92 -1.14 -13.25 5.97
N SER A 93 0.15 -13.57 5.98
CA SER A 93 1.17 -12.67 6.52
C SER A 93 1.28 -11.38 5.69
N VAL A 94 1.50 -10.23 6.33
CA VAL A 94 1.73 -8.96 5.61
C VAL A 94 3.05 -9.03 4.84
N MET A 95 3.07 -8.53 3.60
CA MET A 95 4.26 -8.52 2.74
C MET A 95 5.30 -7.52 3.23
N THR A 96 6.54 -7.98 3.38
CA THR A 96 7.65 -7.11 3.80
C THR A 96 7.99 -6.08 2.72
N GLU A 97 8.69 -5.01 3.09
CA GLU A 97 9.10 -3.98 2.12
C GLU A 97 10.03 -4.55 1.03
N VAL A 98 10.94 -5.45 1.42
CA VAL A 98 11.86 -6.12 0.51
C VAL A 98 11.10 -6.96 -0.51
N GLU A 99 10.17 -7.80 -0.05
CA GLU A 99 9.32 -8.61 -0.93
C GLU A 99 8.52 -7.74 -1.91
N ARG A 100 7.98 -6.60 -1.45
CA ARG A 100 7.26 -5.65 -2.30
C ARG A 100 8.14 -5.05 -3.40
N LEU A 101 9.37 -4.68 -3.07
CA LEU A 101 10.33 -4.15 -4.03
C LEU A 101 10.76 -5.20 -5.05
N GLU A 102 10.97 -6.44 -4.61
CA GLU A 102 11.31 -7.56 -5.48
C GLU A 102 10.19 -7.89 -6.45
N GLU A 103 8.92 -7.94 -6.00
CA GLU A 103 7.79 -8.12 -6.90
C GLU A 103 7.73 -7.01 -7.96
N ARG A 104 7.98 -5.76 -7.56
CA ARG A 104 8.00 -4.62 -8.49
C ARG A 104 9.13 -4.75 -9.50
N ARG A 105 10.33 -5.17 -9.06
CA ARG A 105 11.49 -5.44 -9.92
C ARG A 105 11.19 -6.56 -10.91
N LYS A 106 10.63 -7.68 -10.46
CA LYS A 106 10.22 -8.82 -11.31
C LYS A 106 9.20 -8.39 -12.37
N LYS A 107 8.16 -7.64 -11.98
CA LYS A 107 7.16 -7.09 -12.92
C LYS A 107 7.79 -6.16 -13.97
N LYS A 108 8.77 -5.33 -13.57
CA LYS A 108 9.51 -4.46 -14.49
C LYS A 108 10.36 -5.25 -15.47
N GLN A 109 11.13 -6.21 -14.98
CA GLN A 109 11.97 -7.10 -15.81
C GLN A 109 11.14 -7.89 -16.82
N ALA A 110 10.01 -8.48 -16.40
CA ALA A 110 9.11 -9.20 -17.30
C ALA A 110 8.56 -8.29 -18.43
N LYS A 111 8.23 -7.03 -18.11
CA LYS A 111 7.79 -6.04 -19.11
C LYS A 111 8.91 -5.68 -20.08
N GLU A 112 10.14 -5.51 -19.59
CA GLU A 112 11.31 -5.21 -20.43
C GLU A 112 11.63 -6.36 -21.38
N LEU A 113 11.64 -7.60 -20.88
CA LEU A 113 11.83 -8.81 -21.71
C LEU A 113 10.75 -8.92 -22.79
N ARG A 114 9.49 -8.65 -22.46
CA ARG A 114 8.40 -8.66 -23.44
C ARG A 114 8.61 -7.61 -24.54
N ARG A 115 9.08 -6.41 -24.18
CA ARG A 115 9.38 -5.34 -25.16
C ARG A 115 10.58 -5.69 -26.03
N ALA A 116 11.63 -6.26 -25.45
CA ALA A 116 12.82 -6.66 -26.18
C ALA A 116 12.47 -7.71 -27.26
N LYS A 117 11.63 -8.70 -26.93
CA LYS A 117 11.16 -9.71 -27.88
C LYS A 117 10.42 -9.10 -29.07
N ILE A 118 9.47 -8.21 -28.82
CA ILE A 118 8.70 -7.52 -29.87
C ILE A 118 9.66 -6.75 -30.79
N VAL A 119 10.58 -5.97 -30.22
CA VAL A 119 11.56 -5.19 -31.01
C VAL A 119 12.53 -6.09 -31.80
N THR A 120 12.91 -7.26 -31.27
CA THR A 120 13.75 -8.21 -32.02
C THR A 120 12.99 -8.86 -33.17
N GLU A 121 11.71 -9.19 -32.99
CA GLU A 121 10.86 -9.76 -34.03
C GLU A 121 10.63 -8.76 -35.17
N GLU A 122 10.27 -7.50 -34.85
CA GLU A 122 10.11 -6.43 -35.84
C GLU A 122 11.39 -6.21 -36.68
N LYS A 123 12.57 -6.25 -36.06
CA LYS A 123 13.84 -6.10 -36.77
C LYS A 123 14.17 -7.28 -37.69
N ILE A 124 13.75 -8.50 -37.31
CA ILE A 124 13.94 -9.68 -38.15
C ILE A 124 13.05 -9.56 -39.40
N GLU A 125 11.79 -9.13 -39.24
CA GLU A 125 10.86 -8.89 -40.35
C GLU A 125 11.32 -7.77 -41.30
N GLU A 126 11.88 -6.67 -40.78
CA GLU A 126 12.42 -5.59 -41.62
C GLU A 126 13.70 -5.97 -42.39
N SER A 127 14.42 -7.00 -41.93
CA SER A 127 15.69 -7.44 -42.53
C SER A 127 15.54 -8.60 -43.54
N ALA A 128 14.35 -9.18 -43.63
CA ALA A 128 14.01 -10.28 -44.54
C ALA A 128 13.32 -9.76 -45.82
#